data_AF-A0AAI8MJP8-F1
#
_entry.id   AF-A0AAI8MJP8-F1
#
_cell.length_a   1.000
_cell.length_b   1.000
_cell.length_c   1.000
_cell.angle_alpha   90.00
_cell.angle_beta   90.00
_cell.angle_gamma   90.00
#
_symmetry.space_group_name_H-M   'P 1'
#
loop_
_entity.id
_entity.type
_entity.pdbx_description
1 polymer ?
#
loop_
_entity_poly.entity_id
_entity_poly.type
_entity_poly.pdbx_seq_one_letter_code
_entity_poly.pdbx_strand_id
1 'polypeptide(L)'
;MRMICLTASFIFALHASSAFAAPAGLLNKTITISFATTGMAKAPDGKSHGFTTKVSRIIYVSSAGRLFSRFRATNRGGDRSGEIAPGQGKGNFSFQSDKLIGVIPYEVGARQVTVTFDPGFSSCSVNVIEGHTGGIIRRKAPNGMMYELSGVTTTSPSCSIQSGNAFAG
;
A
#
# COMPACT_ATOMS: atom_id res chain seq x y z
N MET A 1 50.68 18.15 41.09
CA MET A 1 49.40 17.50 40.77
C MET A 1 48.62 18.42 39.83
N ARG A 2 48.63 18.15 38.52
CA ARG A 2 47.83 18.90 37.53
C ARG A 2 47.16 17.89 36.61
N MET A 3 45.83 18.01 36.56
CA MET A 3 44.86 17.04 36.06
C MET A 3 44.85 17.05 34.52
N ILE A 4 45.08 15.90 33.90
CA ILE A 4 44.97 15.69 32.45
C ILE A 4 43.49 15.42 32.15
N CYS A 5 42.86 16.31 31.39
CA CYS A 5 41.48 16.14 30.93
C CYS A 5 41.51 15.43 29.57
N LEU A 6 41.32 14.11 29.56
CA LEU A 6 41.10 13.34 28.32
C LEU A 6 39.68 13.61 27.81
N THR A 7 39.55 14.40 26.77
CA THR A 7 38.30 14.55 26.01
C THR A 7 38.08 13.33 25.12
N ALA A 8 37.22 12.41 25.55
CA ALA A 8 36.75 11.30 24.74
C ALA A 8 35.83 11.82 23.62
N SER A 9 36.30 11.79 22.37
CA SER A 9 35.47 12.10 21.19
C SER A 9 34.59 10.91 20.85
N PHE A 10 33.30 11.00 21.19
CA PHE A 10 32.27 10.05 20.76
C PHE A 10 31.95 10.29 19.27
N ILE A 11 32.45 9.43 18.38
CA ILE A 11 32.06 9.41 16.97
C ILE A 11 30.67 8.79 16.88
N PHE A 12 29.65 9.63 16.73
CA PHE A 12 28.30 9.17 16.34
C PHE A 12 28.33 8.70 14.89
N ALA A 13 28.39 7.39 14.67
CA ALA A 13 28.14 6.79 13.37
C ALA A 13 26.67 7.02 12.99
N LEU A 14 26.43 8.05 12.17
CA LEU A 14 25.18 8.25 11.44
C LEU A 14 24.96 7.03 10.53
N HIS A 15 24.22 6.04 11.05
CA HIS A 15 23.71 4.96 10.24
C HIS A 15 22.66 5.54 9.30
N ALA A 16 23.06 5.84 8.06
CA ALA A 16 22.12 6.10 6.98
C ALA A 16 21.21 4.87 6.90
N SER A 17 19.95 5.04 7.32
CA SER A 17 18.94 4.01 7.18
C SER A 17 18.84 3.70 5.68
N SER A 18 19.33 2.53 5.27
CA SER A 18 19.20 2.06 3.91
C SER A 18 17.71 1.99 3.61
N ALA A 19 17.22 2.94 2.82
CA ALA A 19 15.95 2.77 2.15
C ALA A 19 16.09 1.45 1.37
N PHE A 20 15.32 0.43 1.74
CA PHE A 20 15.39 -0.88 1.11
C PHE A 20 15.13 -0.69 -0.38
N ALA A 21 16.18 -0.88 -1.17
CA ALA A 21 16.12 -0.74 -2.62
C ALA A 21 15.18 -1.80 -3.20
N ALA A 22 14.61 -1.50 -4.37
CA ALA A 22 13.85 -2.49 -5.11
C ALA A 22 14.74 -3.71 -5.43
N PRO A 23 14.25 -4.95 -5.17
CA PRO A 23 14.97 -6.15 -5.58
C PRO A 23 15.28 -6.13 -7.08
N ALA A 24 16.51 -6.50 -7.46
CA ALA A 24 16.94 -6.49 -8.86
C ALA A 24 16.01 -7.30 -9.77
N GLY A 25 15.47 -8.42 -9.28
CA GLY A 25 14.53 -9.28 -10.01
C GLY A 25 13.15 -8.66 -10.27
N LEU A 26 12.82 -7.53 -9.64
CA LEU A 26 11.58 -6.79 -9.88
C LEU A 26 11.78 -5.55 -10.76
N LEU A 27 13.01 -5.16 -11.09
CA LEU A 27 13.25 -4.01 -11.96
C LEU A 27 12.63 -4.25 -13.35
N ASN A 28 12.02 -3.21 -13.89
CA ASN A 28 11.28 -3.24 -15.16
C ASN A 28 10.12 -4.25 -15.16
N LYS A 29 9.51 -4.50 -14.00
CA LYS A 29 8.32 -5.35 -13.89
C LYS A 29 7.14 -4.58 -13.35
N THR A 30 5.96 -5.05 -13.73
CA THR A 30 4.69 -4.62 -13.19
C THR A 30 4.13 -5.70 -12.28
N ILE A 31 3.68 -5.29 -11.10
CA ILE A 31 2.95 -6.08 -10.12
C ILE A 31 1.48 -5.65 -10.18
N THR A 32 0.56 -6.59 -10.38
CA THR A 32 -0.88 -6.34 -10.37
C THR A 32 -1.50 -7.01 -9.16
N ILE A 33 -2.24 -6.24 -8.38
CA ILE A 33 -2.95 -6.69 -7.17
C ILE A 33 -4.43 -6.46 -7.40
N SER A 34 -5.26 -7.43 -7.02
CA SER A 34 -6.70 -7.22 -6.93
C SER A 34 -7.31 -7.95 -5.74
N PHE A 35 -8.40 -7.41 -5.22
CA PHE A 35 -9.20 -8.00 -4.15
C PHE A 35 -10.57 -7.32 -4.10
N ALA A 36 -11.49 -7.84 -3.29
CA ALA A 36 -12.70 -7.14 -2.91
C ALA A 36 -12.74 -6.93 -1.40
N THR A 37 -13.43 -5.88 -0.96
CA THR A 37 -13.77 -5.67 0.45
C THR A 37 -15.27 -5.63 0.62
N THR A 38 -15.74 -6.33 1.66
CA THR A 38 -17.15 -6.41 2.03
C THR A 38 -17.35 -6.00 3.48
N GLY A 39 -18.56 -5.63 3.85
CA GLY A 39 -18.91 -5.28 5.23
C GLY A 39 -20.18 -4.45 5.29
N MET A 40 -20.37 -3.74 6.39
CA MET A 40 -21.45 -2.77 6.56
C MET A 40 -20.93 -1.35 6.39
N ALA A 41 -21.69 -0.51 5.70
CA ALA A 41 -21.40 0.89 5.48
C ALA A 41 -22.55 1.75 5.97
N LYS A 42 -22.26 2.72 6.84
CA LYS A 42 -23.17 3.78 7.25
C LYS A 42 -22.92 5.02 6.41
N ALA A 43 -23.94 5.42 5.67
CA ALA A 43 -23.93 6.61 4.81
C ALA A 43 -24.05 7.91 5.63
N PRO A 44 -23.75 9.08 5.03
CA PRO A 44 -23.91 10.37 5.69
C PRO A 44 -25.35 10.67 6.15
N ASP A 45 -26.35 10.09 5.50
CA ASP A 45 -27.77 10.19 5.90
C ASP A 45 -28.12 9.30 7.12
N GLY A 46 -27.13 8.59 7.67
CA GLY A 46 -27.26 7.71 8.82
C GLY A 46 -27.70 6.27 8.49
N LYS A 47 -28.06 5.97 7.24
CA LYS A 47 -28.54 4.63 6.86
C LYS A 47 -27.38 3.65 6.68
N SER A 48 -27.55 2.43 7.19
CA SER A 48 -26.59 1.34 7.04
C SER A 48 -27.01 0.37 5.93
N HIS A 49 -26.03 -0.09 5.14
CA HIS A 49 -26.24 -1.13 4.13
C HIS A 49 -24.97 -1.98 3.94
N GLY A 50 -25.15 -3.19 3.43
CA GLY A 50 -24.03 -4.01 3.00
C GLY A 50 -23.33 -3.41 1.78
N PHE A 51 -22.00 -3.53 1.72
CA PHE A 51 -21.23 -3.10 0.55
C PHE A 51 -20.29 -4.19 0.06
N THR A 52 -19.97 -4.13 -1.23
CA THR A 52 -18.84 -4.82 -1.84
C THR A 52 -18.10 -3.82 -2.71
N THR A 53 -16.80 -3.64 -2.49
CA THR A 53 -15.94 -2.79 -3.33
C THR A 53 -14.81 -3.62 -3.91
N LYS A 54 -14.74 -3.69 -5.24
CA LYS A 54 -13.60 -4.29 -5.94
C LYS A 54 -12.48 -3.27 -5.99
N VAL A 55 -11.25 -3.70 -5.72
CA VAL A 55 -10.05 -2.87 -5.72
C VAL A 55 -9.02 -3.54 -6.61
N SER A 56 -8.43 -2.77 -7.51
CA SER A 56 -7.22 -3.17 -8.23
C SER A 56 -6.13 -2.12 -8.08
N ARG A 57 -4.89 -2.57 -8.07
CA ARG A 57 -3.70 -1.72 -8.06
C ARG A 57 -2.65 -2.33 -8.97
N ILE A 58 -2.16 -1.50 -9.89
CA ILE A 58 -1.03 -1.81 -10.78
C ILE A 58 0.15 -1.01 -10.26
N ILE A 59 1.28 -1.67 -10.05
CA ILE A 59 2.51 -1.06 -9.54
C ILE A 59 3.65 -1.41 -10.50
N TYR A 60 4.22 -0.42 -11.15
CA TYR A 60 5.41 -0.59 -11.99
C TYR A 60 6.66 -0.22 -11.20
N VAL A 61 7.65 -1.10 -11.25
CA VAL A 61 8.99 -0.89 -10.70
C VAL A 61 9.91 -0.54 -11.87
N SER A 62 10.33 0.72 -11.93
CA SER A 62 11.25 1.17 -12.99
C SER A 62 12.64 0.55 -12.87
N SER A 63 13.46 0.67 -13.92
CA SER A 63 14.89 0.32 -13.91
C SER A 63 15.68 0.98 -12.78
N ALA A 64 15.26 2.17 -12.33
CA ALA A 64 15.86 2.89 -11.20
C ALA A 64 15.26 2.50 -9.83
N GLY A 65 14.45 1.44 -9.76
CA GLY A 65 13.79 0.99 -8.53
C GLY A 65 12.65 1.88 -8.03
N ARG A 66 12.26 2.91 -8.81
CA ARG A 66 11.16 3.81 -8.45
C ARG A 66 9.80 3.18 -8.73
N LEU A 67 8.85 3.38 -7.81
CA LEU A 67 7.49 2.84 -7.87
C LEU A 67 6.51 3.84 -8.49
N PHE A 68 5.86 3.43 -9.57
CA PHE A 68 4.70 4.11 -10.15
C PHE A 68 3.47 3.26 -9.89
N SER A 69 2.35 3.84 -9.51
CA SER A 69 1.14 3.03 -9.31
C SER A 69 -0.13 3.68 -9.83
N ARG A 70 -1.03 2.84 -10.33
CA ARG A 70 -2.42 3.21 -10.64
C ARG A 70 -3.32 2.37 -9.75
N PHE A 71 -4.31 2.98 -9.13
CA PHE A 71 -5.34 2.25 -8.39
C PHE A 71 -6.70 2.50 -9.01
N ARG A 72 -7.61 1.54 -8.79
CA ARG A 72 -9.02 1.65 -9.11
C ARG A 72 -9.83 0.97 -8.01
N ALA A 73 -10.91 1.61 -7.60
CA ALA A 73 -11.89 1.08 -6.66
C ALA A 73 -13.29 1.28 -7.25
N THR A 74 -14.05 0.20 -7.34
CA THR A 74 -15.35 0.20 -8.02
C THR A 74 -16.37 -0.53 -7.16
N ASN A 75 -17.56 0.02 -7.05
CA ASN A 75 -18.72 -0.65 -6.47
C ASN A 75 -20.00 -0.24 -7.21
N ARG A 76 -21.17 -0.69 -6.75
CA ARG A 76 -22.47 -0.31 -7.34
C ARG A 76 -22.71 1.21 -7.37
N GLY A 77 -22.13 1.95 -6.41
CA GLY A 77 -22.32 3.39 -6.28
C GLY A 77 -21.37 4.24 -7.13
N GLY A 78 -20.35 3.65 -7.76
CA GLY A 78 -19.44 4.40 -8.63
C GLY A 78 -18.04 3.79 -8.75
N ASP A 79 -17.16 4.60 -9.32
CA ASP A 79 -15.78 4.26 -9.61
C ASP A 79 -14.84 5.39 -9.17
N ARG A 80 -13.68 5.03 -8.64
CA ARG A 80 -12.61 5.97 -8.30
C ARG A 80 -11.27 5.38 -8.68
N SER A 81 -10.50 6.14 -9.44
CA SER A 81 -9.13 5.78 -9.80
C SER A 81 -8.15 6.93 -9.53
N GLY A 82 -6.86 6.62 -9.62
CA GLY A 82 -5.82 7.63 -9.58
C GLY A 82 -4.45 7.03 -9.88
N GLU A 83 -3.54 7.90 -10.29
CA GLU A 83 -2.14 7.59 -10.56
C GLU A 83 -1.25 8.27 -9.54
N ILE A 84 -0.17 7.59 -9.17
CA ILE A 84 0.74 7.99 -8.12
C ILE A 84 2.15 7.78 -8.64
N ALA A 85 2.85 8.90 -8.81
CA ALA A 85 4.27 8.92 -9.11
C ALA A 85 5.12 8.63 -7.85
N PRO A 86 6.41 8.27 -8.02
CA PRO A 86 7.32 8.08 -6.89
C PRO A 86 7.34 9.29 -5.95
N GLY A 87 7.18 9.05 -4.64
CA GLY A 87 7.16 10.11 -3.62
C GLY A 87 5.90 10.97 -3.57
N GLN A 88 4.85 10.61 -4.33
CA GLN A 88 3.57 11.31 -4.35
C GLN A 88 2.46 10.47 -3.70
N GLY A 89 1.31 11.11 -3.45
CA GLY A 89 0.08 10.43 -3.04
C GLY A 89 -0.04 10.14 -1.54
N LYS A 90 -1.24 9.67 -1.15
CA LYS A 90 -1.51 9.20 0.21
C LYS A 90 -1.24 7.70 0.29
N GLY A 91 -0.29 7.33 1.13
CA GLY A 91 0.13 5.96 1.37
C GLY A 91 1.43 5.61 0.66
N ASN A 92 2.30 4.93 1.39
CA ASN A 92 3.66 4.62 0.95
C ASN A 92 3.78 3.12 0.71
N PHE A 93 4.35 2.75 -0.43
CA PHE A 93 4.81 1.40 -0.70
C PHE A 93 6.34 1.36 -0.58
N SER A 94 6.85 0.39 0.15
CA SER A 94 8.28 0.20 0.37
C SER A 94 8.63 -1.28 0.30
N PHE A 95 9.79 -1.58 -0.26
CA PHE A 95 10.34 -2.92 -0.21
C PHE A 95 10.86 -3.25 1.18
N GLN A 96 10.72 -4.50 1.58
CA GLN A 96 11.31 -5.09 2.78
C GLN A 96 11.70 -6.52 2.41
N SER A 97 12.96 -6.71 2.00
CA SER A 97 13.47 -7.99 1.50
C SER A 97 12.63 -8.57 0.35
N ASP A 98 11.93 -9.68 0.60
CA ASP A 98 11.06 -10.42 -0.32
C ASP A 98 9.61 -9.89 -0.35
N LYS A 99 9.36 -8.73 0.27
CA LYS A 99 8.03 -8.16 0.40
C LYS A 99 7.96 -6.74 -0.14
N LEU A 100 6.78 -6.38 -0.63
CA LEU A 100 6.37 -5.00 -0.88
C LEU A 100 5.23 -4.69 0.08
N ILE A 101 5.47 -3.75 1.00
CA ILE A 101 4.50 -3.36 2.03
C ILE A 101 3.99 -1.96 1.70
N GLY A 102 2.68 -1.85 1.59
CA GLY A 102 1.96 -0.61 1.39
C GLY A 102 1.05 -0.29 2.58
N VAL A 103 1.12 0.93 3.11
CA VAL A 103 0.15 1.42 4.11
C VAL A 103 -0.59 2.61 3.51
N ILE A 104 -1.90 2.49 3.37
CA ILE A 104 -2.78 3.49 2.76
C ILE A 104 -3.69 4.04 3.85
N PRO A 105 -3.47 5.27 4.33
CA PRO A 105 -4.27 5.84 5.39
C PRO A 105 -5.67 6.18 4.87
N TYR A 106 -6.66 5.99 5.76
CA TYR A 106 -8.00 6.53 5.59
C TYR A 106 -8.16 7.81 6.41
N GLU A 107 -9.40 8.31 6.49
CA GLU A 107 -9.73 9.39 7.43
C GLU A 107 -9.66 8.87 8.88
N VAL A 108 -10.14 7.64 9.11
CA VAL A 108 -9.95 6.88 10.35
C VAL A 108 -9.60 5.44 9.98
N GLY A 109 -8.51 4.92 10.54
CA GLY A 109 -7.94 3.64 10.19
C GLY A 109 -7.01 3.69 8.97
N ALA A 110 -6.58 2.52 8.51
CA ALA A 110 -5.69 2.38 7.36
C ALA A 110 -5.82 1.00 6.73
N ARG A 111 -5.43 0.87 5.47
CA ARG A 111 -5.23 -0.43 4.82
C ARG A 111 -3.75 -0.74 4.76
N GLN A 112 -3.39 -1.93 5.23
CA GLN A 112 -2.08 -2.51 4.95
C GLN A 112 -2.22 -3.54 3.81
N VAL A 113 -1.37 -3.40 2.80
CA VAL A 113 -1.20 -4.35 1.70
C VAL A 113 0.20 -4.92 1.82
N THR A 114 0.31 -6.23 1.99
CA THR A 114 1.59 -6.95 2.00
C THR A 114 1.62 -7.87 0.81
N VAL A 115 2.49 -7.59 -0.15
CA VAL A 115 2.80 -8.51 -1.25
C VAL A 115 4.06 -9.29 -0.86
N THR A 116 4.00 -10.61 -0.99
CA THR A 116 5.16 -11.49 -0.81
C THR A 116 5.53 -12.09 -2.16
N PHE A 117 6.80 -11.98 -2.53
CA PHE A 117 7.33 -12.50 -3.79
C PHE A 117 7.92 -13.90 -3.59
N ASP A 118 7.88 -14.71 -4.64
CA ASP A 118 8.70 -15.91 -4.69
C ASP A 118 10.19 -15.54 -4.92
N PRO A 119 11.15 -16.44 -4.61
CA PRO A 119 12.57 -16.14 -4.80
C PRO A 119 12.97 -15.75 -6.23
N GLY A 120 12.20 -16.21 -7.23
CA GLY A 120 12.42 -15.92 -8.64
C GLY A 120 11.77 -14.62 -9.15
N PHE A 121 11.00 -13.92 -8.32
CA PHE A 121 10.21 -12.75 -8.71
C PHE A 121 9.36 -12.99 -9.96
N SER A 122 8.78 -14.18 -10.05
CA SER A 122 7.93 -14.66 -11.14
C SER A 122 6.46 -14.72 -10.73
N SER A 123 6.21 -14.87 -9.43
CA SER A 123 4.88 -14.94 -8.85
C SER A 123 4.82 -14.18 -7.53
N CYS A 124 3.61 -13.89 -7.06
CA CYS A 124 3.40 -13.22 -5.78
C CYS A 124 2.10 -13.66 -5.12
N SER A 125 2.05 -13.50 -3.80
CA SER A 125 0.82 -13.55 -3.02
C SER A 125 0.57 -12.18 -2.39
N VAL A 126 -0.69 -11.90 -2.02
CA VAL A 126 -1.06 -10.65 -1.36
C VAL A 126 -1.93 -10.92 -0.15
N ASN A 127 -1.61 -10.27 0.95
CA ASN A 127 -2.45 -10.16 2.14
C ASN A 127 -2.88 -8.71 2.33
N VAL A 128 -4.16 -8.49 2.63
CA VAL A 128 -4.72 -7.15 2.83
C VAL A 128 -5.48 -7.11 4.15
N ILE A 129 -5.01 -6.23 5.04
CA ILE A 129 -5.59 -6.01 6.36
C ILE A 129 -6.20 -4.61 6.39
N GLU A 130 -7.43 -4.53 6.87
CA GLU A 130 -8.14 -3.28 7.11
C GLU A 130 -8.02 -2.94 8.60
N GLY A 131 -7.08 -2.04 8.91
CA GLY A 131 -6.85 -1.54 10.26
C GLY A 131 -7.92 -0.52 10.65
N HIS A 132 -8.47 -0.70 11.85
CA HIS A 132 -9.53 0.13 12.40
C HIS A 132 -9.14 0.74 13.74
N THR A 133 -9.75 1.86 14.09
CA THR A 133 -9.62 2.47 15.42
C THR A 133 -10.98 2.36 16.11
N GLY A 134 -11.03 1.69 17.26
CA GLY A 134 -12.29 1.44 17.97
C GLY A 134 -13.32 0.61 17.17
N GLY A 135 -12.87 -0.25 16.26
CA GLY A 135 -13.73 -1.09 15.42
C GLY A 135 -14.35 -0.38 14.22
N ILE A 136 -14.03 0.90 13.99
CA ILE A 136 -14.58 1.71 12.91
C ILE A 136 -13.48 2.10 11.91
N ILE A 137 -13.81 2.08 10.62
CA ILE A 137 -13.04 2.68 9.54
C ILE A 137 -13.87 3.81 8.95
N ARG A 138 -13.26 4.99 8.73
CA ARG A 138 -13.93 6.10 8.03
C ARG A 138 -13.16 6.41 6.76
N ARG A 139 -13.79 6.26 5.60
CA ARG A 139 -13.13 6.49 4.30
C ARG A 139 -14.09 6.98 3.23
N LYS A 140 -13.53 7.65 2.22
CA LYS A 140 -14.27 7.96 0.98
C LYS A 140 -14.55 6.67 0.19
N ALA A 141 -15.81 6.44 -0.15
CA ALA A 141 -16.21 5.40 -1.08
C ALA A 141 -15.90 5.80 -2.54
N PRO A 142 -16.06 4.89 -3.52
CA PRO A 142 -15.89 5.21 -4.94
C PRO A 142 -16.73 6.40 -5.44
N ASN A 143 -17.93 6.61 -4.91
CA ASN A 143 -18.78 7.77 -5.21
C ASN A 143 -18.29 9.10 -4.59
N GLY A 144 -17.14 9.11 -3.92
CA GLY A 144 -16.54 10.29 -3.30
C GLY A 144 -17.09 10.68 -1.92
N MET A 145 -18.22 10.11 -1.50
CA MET A 145 -18.82 10.39 -0.19
C MET A 145 -18.11 9.64 0.93
N MET A 146 -18.15 10.22 2.14
CA MET A 146 -17.59 9.61 3.35
C MET A 146 -18.53 8.57 3.93
N TYR A 147 -17.99 7.41 4.32
CA TYR A 147 -18.73 6.35 5.01
C TYR A 147 -17.99 5.89 6.25
N GLU A 148 -18.75 5.48 7.26
CA GLU A 148 -18.26 4.68 8.38
C GLU A 148 -18.49 3.21 8.09
N LEU A 149 -17.45 2.39 8.24
CA LEU A 149 -17.46 0.98 7.91
C LEU A 149 -17.18 0.15 9.16
N SER A 150 -17.86 -0.98 9.26
CA SER A 150 -17.67 -1.98 10.31
C SER A 150 -17.72 -3.39 9.72
N GLY A 151 -17.11 -4.35 10.44
CA GLY A 151 -17.07 -5.75 10.00
C GLY A 151 -16.43 -5.94 8.63
N VAL A 152 -15.41 -5.13 8.30
CA VAL A 152 -14.81 -5.16 6.97
C VAL A 152 -13.96 -6.42 6.80
N THR A 153 -14.16 -7.14 5.70
CA THR A 153 -13.40 -8.33 5.35
C THR A 153 -12.85 -8.22 3.92
N THR A 154 -11.62 -8.68 3.72
CA THR A 154 -11.00 -8.83 2.41
C THR A 154 -11.37 -10.19 1.81
N THR A 155 -11.76 -10.21 0.54
CA THR A 155 -12.09 -11.42 -0.21
C THR A 155 -11.37 -11.44 -1.56
N SER A 156 -11.16 -12.65 -2.10
CA SER A 156 -10.57 -12.89 -3.42
C SER A 156 -9.25 -12.14 -3.70
N PRO A 157 -8.26 -12.17 -2.79
CA PRO A 157 -6.96 -11.58 -3.07
C PRO A 157 -6.27 -12.29 -4.23
N SER A 158 -5.69 -11.51 -5.14
CA SER A 158 -4.95 -11.97 -6.30
C SER A 158 -3.75 -11.07 -6.53
N CYS A 159 -2.63 -11.68 -6.92
CA CYS A 159 -1.39 -11.00 -7.25
C CYS A 159 -0.76 -11.65 -8.48
N SER A 160 -0.24 -10.84 -9.40
CA SER A 160 0.53 -11.31 -10.55
C SER A 160 1.69 -10.37 -10.87
N ILE A 161 2.70 -10.91 -11.55
CA ILE A 161 3.87 -10.17 -12.01
C ILE A 161 3.99 -10.35 -13.52
N GLN A 162 4.29 -9.27 -14.22
CA GLN A 162 4.60 -9.29 -15.65
C GLN A 162 5.81 -8.40 -15.94
N SER A 163 6.57 -8.75 -16.96
CA SER A 163 7.64 -7.90 -17.46
C SER A 163 7.07 -6.64 -18.14
N GLY A 164 7.82 -5.54 -18.06
CA GLY A 164 7.50 -4.30 -18.75
C GLY A 164 6.67 -3.31 -17.93
N ASN A 165 6.52 -2.12 -18.51
CA ASN A 165 5.76 -1.01 -17.95
C ASN A 165 4.30 -1.07 -18.45
N ALA A 166 3.36 -1.42 -17.57
CA ALA A 166 1.93 -1.44 -17.90
C ALA A 166 1.32 -0.06 -18.22
N PHE A 167 2.08 1.02 -18.07
CA PHE A 167 1.66 2.38 -18.40
C PHE A 167 2.24 2.89 -19.72
N ALA A 168 3.07 2.11 -20.43
CA ALA A 168 3.74 2.54 -21.66
C ALA A 168 2.95 2.24 -22.95
N GLY A 169 1.62 2.08 -22.84
CA GLY A 169 0.72 1.86 -23.97
C GLY A 169 0.01 3.12 -24.44
#